data_AF-A0A7J6TED5-F1
#
_entry.id   AF-A0A7J6TED5-F1
#
_cell.length_a   1.000
_cell.length_b   1.000
_cell.length_c   1.000
_cell.angle_alpha   90.00
_cell.angle_beta   90.00
_cell.angle_gamma   90.00
#
_symmetry.space_group_name_H-M   'P 1'
#
loop_
_entity.id
_entity.type
_entity.pdbx_description
1 polymer ?
#
loop_
_entity_poly.entity_id
_entity_poly.type
_entity_poly.pdbx_seq_one_letter_code
_entity_poly.pdbx_strand_id
1 'polypeptide(L)'
;IAAEIQNTPAPSPEAQQAVEEQFVKPMNGCVHSCDRFMDLMEKCIDFEAIARDREFRIRSGITPQLEELAQHRDAAKEEMESIRQEVSRKIKTEAKLAEAAAPHYWCLRVPKKQQSAVEKTRAYKKVQINKAEFLFTCGPLELAVGRFMDAQSRYNEAASDIQKRTVEVAATYHPAVARLADILASLDVLCSFACCALTHRMVRAEIDEAS
;
A
#
# COMPACT_ATOMS: atom_id res chain seq x y z
N ILE A 1 6.06 12.46 -34.95
CA ILE A 1 6.10 12.87 -33.52
C ILE A 1 7.52 13.31 -33.07
N ALA A 2 8.44 12.44 -32.64
CA ALA A 2 9.73 12.88 -32.07
C ALA A 2 10.59 13.76 -33.00
N ALA A 3 10.61 13.46 -34.32
CA ALA A 3 11.32 14.25 -35.33
C ALA A 3 10.59 15.56 -35.73
N GLU A 4 9.28 15.67 -35.49
CA GLU A 4 8.49 16.89 -35.76
C GLU A 4 8.56 17.88 -34.61
N ILE A 5 8.67 17.39 -33.36
CA ILE A 5 8.86 18.23 -32.17
C ILE A 5 10.17 19.05 -32.29
N GLN A 6 11.23 18.48 -32.87
CA GLN A 6 12.51 19.17 -33.07
C GLN A 6 12.46 20.33 -34.07
N ASN A 7 11.46 20.38 -34.95
CA ASN A 7 11.28 21.43 -35.96
C ASN A 7 10.19 22.44 -35.59
N THR A 8 9.63 22.36 -34.39
CA THR A 8 8.60 23.29 -33.93
C THR A 8 9.26 24.60 -33.48
N PRO A 9 8.81 25.78 -33.94
CA PRO A 9 9.37 27.06 -33.50
C PRO A 9 9.25 27.21 -31.98
N ALA A 10 10.19 27.95 -31.38
CA ALA A 10 10.16 28.22 -29.95
C ALA A 10 8.81 28.86 -29.55
N PRO A 11 8.20 28.45 -28.43
CA PRO A 11 6.91 29.00 -28.00
C PRO A 11 7.03 30.50 -27.76
N SER A 12 6.01 31.27 -28.17
CA SER A 12 5.97 32.71 -27.98
C SER A 12 5.99 33.07 -26.48
N PRO A 13 6.47 34.26 -26.10
CA PRO A 13 6.43 34.72 -24.71
C PRO A 13 5.02 34.67 -24.11
N GLU A 14 4.01 35.01 -24.90
CA GLU A 14 2.59 34.93 -24.51
C GLU A 14 2.13 33.50 -24.22
N ALA A 15 2.52 32.53 -25.06
CA ALA A 15 2.19 31.12 -24.84
C ALA A 15 2.89 30.57 -23.60
N GLN A 16 4.15 30.96 -23.37
CA GLN A 16 4.88 30.59 -22.15
C GLN A 16 4.20 31.18 -20.90
N GLN A 17 3.81 32.45 -20.94
CA GLN A 17 3.10 33.10 -19.84
C GLN A 17 1.75 32.44 -19.57
N ALA A 18 0.98 32.11 -20.61
CA ALA A 18 -0.30 31.44 -20.47
C ALA A 18 -0.16 30.05 -19.80
N VAL A 19 0.84 29.27 -20.18
CA VAL A 19 1.13 27.97 -19.55
C VAL A 19 1.53 28.15 -18.08
N GLU A 20 2.38 29.13 -17.81
CA GLU A 20 2.85 29.44 -16.46
C GLU A 20 1.68 29.83 -15.53
N GLU A 21 0.78 30.69 -16.00
CA GLU A 21 -0.35 31.19 -15.21
C GLU A 21 -1.50 30.19 -15.07
N GLN A 22 -1.80 29.42 -16.11
CA GLN A 22 -2.94 28.50 -16.11
C GLN A 22 -2.61 27.13 -15.51
N PHE A 23 -1.37 26.65 -15.64
CA PHE A 23 -0.99 25.30 -15.24
C PHE A 23 0.08 25.31 -14.16
N VAL A 24 1.25 25.93 -14.41
CA VAL A 24 2.42 25.77 -13.52
C VAL A 24 2.18 26.37 -12.13
N LYS A 25 1.78 27.63 -12.03
CA LYS A 25 1.51 28.29 -10.74
C LYS A 25 0.37 27.60 -9.97
N PRO A 26 -0.81 27.32 -10.56
CA PRO A 26 -1.88 26.62 -9.87
C PRO A 26 -1.50 25.21 -9.41
N MET A 27 -0.78 24.46 -10.25
CA MET A 27 -0.30 23.11 -9.93
C MET A 27 0.68 23.15 -8.75
N ASN A 28 1.68 24.03 -8.78
CA ASN A 28 2.63 24.19 -7.67
C ASN A 28 1.92 24.59 -6.38
N GLY A 29 0.92 25.47 -6.44
CA GLY A 29 0.10 25.82 -5.28
C GLY A 29 -0.65 24.62 -4.69
N CYS A 30 -1.18 23.72 -5.53
CA CYS A 30 -1.83 22.50 -5.07
C CYS A 30 -0.82 21.51 -4.47
N VAL A 31 0.34 21.31 -5.13
CA VAL A 31 1.41 20.43 -4.65
C VAL A 31 1.90 20.89 -3.27
N HIS A 32 2.18 22.19 -3.10
CA HIS A 32 2.59 22.74 -1.81
C HIS A 32 1.52 22.58 -0.70
N SER A 33 0.25 22.59 -1.08
CA SER A 33 -0.84 22.30 -0.14
C SER A 33 -0.84 20.83 0.26
N CYS A 34 -0.46 19.93 -0.65
CA CYS A 34 -0.34 18.50 -0.41
C CYS A 34 0.95 18.10 0.34
N ASP A 35 2.00 18.92 0.37
CA ASP A 35 3.24 18.61 1.11
C ASP A 35 2.94 18.30 2.60
N ARG A 36 2.09 19.12 3.23
CA ARG A 36 1.69 18.90 4.64
C ARG A 36 0.84 17.66 4.82
N PHE A 37 0.06 17.30 3.80
CA PHE A 37 -0.70 16.05 3.79
C PHE A 37 0.27 14.86 3.74
N MET A 38 1.27 14.90 2.86
CA MET A 38 2.29 13.85 2.76
C MET A 38 3.05 13.68 4.09
N ASP A 39 3.50 14.78 4.70
CA ASP A 39 4.16 14.76 6.01
C ASP A 39 3.30 14.12 7.11
N LEU A 40 2.00 14.41 7.12
CA LEU A 40 1.05 13.81 8.06
C LEU A 40 0.95 12.30 7.82
N MET A 41 0.76 11.89 6.56
CA MET A 41 0.61 10.49 6.19
C MET A 41 1.86 9.68 6.53
N GLU A 42 3.07 10.22 6.34
CA GLU A 42 4.34 9.59 6.73
C GLU A 42 4.46 9.35 8.23
N LYS A 43 3.95 10.27 9.05
CA LYS A 43 3.94 10.14 10.51
C LYS A 43 2.86 9.18 11.00
N CYS A 44 1.72 9.14 10.32
CA CYS A 44 0.57 8.35 10.74
C CYS A 44 0.58 6.90 10.22
N ILE A 45 1.08 6.65 9.00
CA ILE A 45 1.06 5.33 8.36
C ILE A 45 2.42 4.64 8.48
N ASP A 46 2.39 3.34 8.74
CA ASP A 46 3.54 2.46 8.67
C ASP A 46 3.76 1.95 7.24
N PHE A 47 4.58 2.67 6.47
CA PHE A 47 4.93 2.27 5.09
C PHE A 47 5.81 1.02 5.01
N GLU A 48 6.58 0.71 6.06
CA GLU A 48 7.39 -0.50 6.10
C GLU A 48 6.53 -1.75 6.21
N ALA A 49 5.47 -1.69 7.02
CA ALA A 49 4.48 -2.75 7.10
C ALA A 49 3.75 -2.97 5.76
N ILE A 50 3.47 -1.91 5.00
CA ILE A 50 2.86 -2.03 3.66
C ILE A 50 3.84 -2.75 2.71
N ALA A 51 5.11 -2.36 2.72
CA ALA A 51 6.12 -2.95 1.84
C ALA A 51 6.39 -4.43 2.15
N ARG A 52 6.47 -4.79 3.45
CA ARG A 52 6.82 -6.13 3.91
C ARG A 52 5.63 -7.08 3.99
N ASP A 53 4.53 -6.61 4.56
CA ASP A 53 3.39 -7.44 4.96
C ASP A 53 2.12 -7.13 4.13
N ARG A 54 2.13 -6.09 3.28
CA ARG A 54 0.94 -5.57 2.57
C ARG A 54 -0.22 -5.18 3.49
N GLU A 55 0.11 -4.79 4.71
CA GLU A 55 -0.88 -4.41 5.73
C GLU A 55 -0.84 -2.90 5.98
N PHE A 56 -1.99 -2.24 5.84
CA PHE A 56 -2.17 -0.85 6.22
C PHE A 56 -2.41 -0.76 7.73
N ARG A 57 -1.48 -0.13 8.44
CA ARG A 57 -1.60 0.10 9.89
C ARG A 57 -1.10 1.49 10.25
N ILE A 58 -1.64 2.00 11.36
CA ILE A 58 -1.12 3.20 12.02
C ILE A 58 0.28 2.90 12.54
N ARG A 59 1.20 3.88 12.49
CA ARG A 59 2.56 3.76 13.02
C ARG A 59 2.54 3.58 14.54
N SER A 60 3.35 2.65 15.04
CA SER A 60 3.38 2.31 16.47
C SER A 60 3.92 3.43 17.35
N GLY A 61 4.90 4.21 16.87
CA GLY A 61 5.55 5.30 17.61
C GLY A 61 4.69 6.55 17.87
N ILE A 62 3.39 6.54 17.57
CA ILE A 62 2.50 7.69 17.83
C ILE A 62 2.15 7.78 19.32
N THR A 63 1.97 6.64 19.99
CA THR A 63 1.67 6.60 21.43
C THR A 63 2.44 5.47 22.10
N PRO A 64 2.83 5.61 23.39
CA PRO A 64 3.52 4.55 24.12
C PRO A 64 2.73 3.22 24.15
N GLN A 65 1.39 3.30 24.21
CA GLN A 65 0.52 2.12 24.20
C GLN A 65 0.59 1.35 22.87
N LEU A 66 0.61 2.06 21.73
CA LEU A 66 0.76 1.41 20.43
C LEU A 66 2.16 0.80 20.28
N GLU A 67 3.19 1.47 20.80
CA GLU A 67 4.54 0.96 20.79
C GLU A 67 4.67 -0.35 21.59
N GLU A 68 4.14 -0.40 22.81
CA GLU A 68 4.10 -1.60 23.64
C GLU A 68 3.34 -2.76 22.97
N LEU A 69 2.15 -2.48 22.43
CA LEU A 69 1.35 -3.48 21.71
C LEU A 69 2.05 -3.99 20.44
N ALA A 70 2.76 -3.11 19.72
CA ALA A 70 3.56 -3.51 18.57
C ALA A 70 4.72 -4.42 18.97
N GLN A 71 5.42 -4.11 20.07
CA GLN A 71 6.49 -4.97 20.59
C GLN A 71 5.97 -6.36 20.96
N HIS A 72 4.81 -6.45 21.63
CA HIS A 72 4.18 -7.74 21.93
C HIS A 72 3.79 -8.53 20.68
N ARG A 73 3.21 -7.85 19.69
CA ARG A 73 2.86 -8.44 18.40
C ARG A 73 4.11 -8.97 17.69
N ASP A 74 5.15 -8.15 17.58
CA ASP A 74 6.35 -8.48 16.82
C ASP A 74 7.14 -9.61 17.49
N ALA A 75 7.24 -9.59 18.83
CA ALA A 75 7.82 -10.70 19.60
C ALA A 75 7.05 -12.02 19.38
N ALA A 76 5.72 -11.99 19.37
CA ALA A 76 4.93 -13.18 19.08
C ALA A 76 5.12 -13.68 17.64
N LYS A 77 5.28 -12.77 16.67
CA LYS A 77 5.55 -13.11 15.26
C LYS A 77 6.95 -13.72 15.09
N GLU A 78 7.96 -13.21 15.78
CA GLU A 78 9.31 -13.79 15.83
C GLU A 78 9.30 -15.19 16.46
N GLU A 79 8.53 -15.38 17.53
CA GLU A 79 8.36 -16.70 18.15
C GLU A 79 7.69 -17.70 17.19
N MET A 80 6.65 -17.28 16.46
CA MET A 80 6.02 -18.11 15.42
C MET A 80 7.04 -18.55 14.36
N GLU A 81 7.92 -17.64 13.94
CA GLU A 81 8.97 -17.92 12.95
C GLU A 81 10.05 -18.87 13.51
N SER A 82 10.44 -18.71 14.78
CA SER A 82 11.34 -19.64 15.48
C SER A 82 10.75 -21.06 15.54
N ILE A 83 9.46 -21.17 15.90
CA ILE A 83 8.73 -22.45 15.93
C ILE A 83 8.67 -23.05 14.51
N ARG A 84 8.39 -22.25 13.48
CA ARG A 84 8.39 -22.71 12.08
C ARG A 84 9.74 -23.30 11.69
N GLN A 85 10.85 -22.66 12.06
CA GLN A 85 12.19 -23.14 11.78
C GLN A 85 12.50 -24.45 12.52
N GLU A 86 12.14 -24.54 13.80
CA GLU A 86 12.32 -25.77 14.59
C GLU A 86 11.53 -26.94 14.02
N VAL A 87 10.25 -26.71 13.69
CA VAL A 87 9.39 -27.72 13.07
C VAL A 87 9.99 -28.16 11.73
N SER A 88 10.43 -27.22 10.89
CA SER A 88 11.05 -27.53 9.59
C SER A 88 12.26 -28.45 9.72
N ARG A 89 13.12 -28.20 10.73
CA ARG A 89 14.26 -29.07 11.06
C ARG A 89 13.80 -30.47 11.48
N LYS A 90 12.78 -30.57 12.35
CA LYS A 90 12.25 -31.85 12.84
C LYS A 90 11.62 -32.70 11.74
N ILE A 91 10.84 -32.10 10.83
CA ILE A 91 10.21 -32.83 9.71
C ILE A 91 11.14 -33.00 8.51
N LYS A 92 12.35 -32.42 8.55
CA LYS A 92 13.32 -32.41 7.43
C LYS A 92 12.69 -31.90 6.13
N THR A 93 11.88 -30.87 6.24
CA THR A 93 11.12 -30.27 5.13
C THR A 93 10.86 -28.81 5.47
N GLU A 94 10.95 -27.93 4.48
CA GLU A 94 10.69 -26.51 4.67
C GLU A 94 9.19 -26.25 4.85
N ALA A 95 8.78 -25.99 6.10
CA ALA A 95 7.45 -25.50 6.40
C ALA A 95 7.40 -23.97 6.30
N LYS A 96 6.30 -23.42 5.83
CA LYS A 96 6.07 -21.96 5.75
C LYS A 96 4.92 -21.57 6.68
N LEU A 97 5.01 -20.40 7.32
CA LEU A 97 3.83 -19.80 7.95
C LEU A 97 2.84 -19.42 6.86
N ALA A 98 1.56 -19.70 7.11
CA ALA A 98 0.47 -19.37 6.21
C ALA A 98 -0.77 -18.99 7.01
N GLU A 99 -1.52 -18.03 6.50
CA GLU A 99 -2.84 -17.69 7.02
C GLU A 99 -3.81 -18.87 6.83
N ALA A 100 -4.69 -19.04 7.80
CA ALA A 100 -5.70 -20.08 7.83
C ALA A 100 -7.05 -19.49 8.28
N ALA A 101 -8.14 -20.19 7.96
CA ALA A 101 -9.44 -19.84 8.52
C ALA A 101 -9.44 -19.96 10.06
N ALA A 102 -10.37 -19.25 10.69
CA ALA A 102 -10.67 -19.44 12.10
C ALA A 102 -10.98 -20.93 12.39
N PRO A 103 -10.56 -21.48 13.54
CA PRO A 103 -10.01 -20.76 14.71
C PRO A 103 -8.49 -20.60 14.70
N HIS A 104 -7.77 -21.11 13.69
CA HIS A 104 -6.31 -21.16 13.74
C HIS A 104 -5.65 -19.84 13.34
N TYR A 105 -6.23 -19.07 12.41
CA TYR A 105 -5.74 -17.79 11.85
C TYR A 105 -4.36 -17.85 11.17
N TRP A 106 -3.40 -18.56 11.76
CA TRP A 106 -2.08 -18.89 11.25
C TRP A 106 -1.75 -20.35 11.49
N CYS A 107 -1.06 -20.97 10.54
CA CYS A 107 -0.64 -22.36 10.61
C CYS A 107 0.69 -22.57 9.86
N LEU A 108 1.19 -23.81 9.91
CA LEU A 108 2.31 -24.25 9.09
C LEU A 108 1.80 -24.93 7.83
N ARG A 109 2.46 -24.63 6.72
CA ARG A 109 2.14 -25.16 5.40
C ARG A 109 3.34 -25.90 4.83
N VAL A 110 3.08 -27.08 4.28
CA VAL A 110 4.01 -27.82 3.42
C VAL A 110 3.32 -28.23 2.11
N PRO A 111 4.08 -28.48 1.03
CA PRO A 111 3.56 -29.16 -0.16
C PRO A 111 2.86 -30.48 0.22
N LYS A 112 1.71 -30.76 -0.39
CA LYS A 112 0.92 -31.98 -0.09
C LYS A 112 1.73 -33.28 -0.25
N LYS A 113 2.69 -33.31 -1.18
CA LYS A 113 3.60 -34.46 -1.39
C LYS A 113 4.43 -34.79 -0.15
N GLN A 114 4.63 -33.84 0.77
CA GLN A 114 5.41 -33.98 2.00
C GLN A 114 4.52 -34.18 3.24
N GLN A 115 3.21 -34.38 3.10
CA GLN A 115 2.29 -34.59 4.23
C GLN A 115 2.73 -35.75 5.16
N SER A 116 3.30 -36.81 4.58
CA SER A 116 3.73 -37.99 5.32
C SER A 116 4.91 -37.71 6.26
N ALA A 117 5.68 -36.63 6.05
CA ALA A 117 6.71 -36.20 6.98
C ALA A 117 6.12 -35.57 8.24
N VAL A 118 4.95 -34.94 8.12
CA VAL A 118 4.23 -34.30 9.23
C VAL A 118 3.43 -35.33 10.03
N GLU A 119 2.69 -36.21 9.35
CA GLU A 119 1.79 -37.20 9.97
C GLU A 119 2.53 -38.23 10.84
N LYS A 120 3.83 -38.44 10.62
CA LYS A 120 4.69 -39.28 11.46
C LYS A 120 4.82 -38.78 12.90
N THR A 121 4.58 -37.49 13.14
CA THR A 121 4.78 -36.87 14.44
C THR A 121 3.44 -36.55 15.09
N ARG A 122 3.10 -37.28 16.16
CA ARG A 122 1.82 -37.14 16.89
C ARG A 122 1.57 -35.73 17.47
N ALA A 123 2.62 -34.96 17.72
CA ALA A 123 2.51 -33.59 18.23
C ALA A 123 1.93 -32.60 17.21
N TYR A 124 1.89 -32.95 15.93
CA TYR A 124 1.36 -32.10 14.87
C TYR A 124 -0.10 -32.45 14.56
N LYS A 125 -0.94 -31.42 14.53
CA LYS A 125 -2.38 -31.55 14.25
C LYS A 125 -2.66 -31.03 12.86
N LYS A 126 -3.37 -31.81 12.05
CA LYS A 126 -3.86 -31.39 10.73
C LYS A 126 -4.89 -30.27 10.90
N VAL A 127 -4.73 -29.17 10.15
CA VAL A 127 -5.68 -28.06 10.08
C VAL A 127 -6.55 -28.21 8.82
N GLN A 128 -5.91 -28.25 7.64
CA GLN A 128 -6.62 -28.30 6.35
C GLN A 128 -5.76 -28.99 5.29
N ILE A 129 -6.40 -29.62 4.31
CA ILE A 129 -5.73 -30.17 3.12
C ILE A 129 -6.33 -29.52 1.88
N ASN A 130 -5.48 -28.88 1.10
CA ASN A 130 -5.84 -28.31 -0.20
C ASN A 130 -5.36 -29.23 -1.34
N LYS A 131 -5.63 -28.84 -2.59
CA LYS A 131 -5.19 -29.61 -3.77
C LYS A 131 -3.67 -29.84 -3.79
N ALA A 132 -2.89 -28.82 -3.45
CA ALA A 132 -1.41 -28.84 -3.50
C ALA A 132 -0.72 -28.66 -2.15
N GLU A 133 -1.47 -28.43 -1.07
CA GLU A 133 -0.93 -27.98 0.21
C GLU A 133 -1.50 -28.80 1.37
N PHE A 134 -0.69 -28.98 2.39
CA PHE A 134 -1.08 -29.58 3.66
C PHE A 134 -0.78 -28.57 4.77
N LEU A 135 -1.84 -28.15 5.46
CA LEU A 135 -1.80 -27.17 6.53
C LEU A 135 -1.96 -27.89 7.87
N PHE A 136 -1.11 -27.55 8.82
CA PHE A 136 -1.05 -28.19 10.13
C PHE A 136 -0.55 -27.20 11.20
N THR A 137 -0.69 -27.59 12.45
CA THR A 137 -0.30 -26.78 13.60
C THR A 137 0.31 -27.63 14.71
N CYS A 138 0.78 -26.98 15.77
CA CYS A 138 1.28 -27.62 16.98
C CYS A 138 0.96 -26.74 18.20
N GLY A 139 0.92 -27.33 19.39
CA GLY A 139 0.55 -26.61 20.62
C GLY A 139 1.32 -25.30 20.86
N PRO A 140 2.67 -25.29 20.75
CA PRO A 140 3.45 -24.05 20.89
C PRO A 140 3.04 -22.96 19.89
N LEU A 141 2.79 -23.34 18.63
CA LEU A 141 2.35 -22.40 17.60
C LEU A 141 0.96 -21.85 17.90
N GLU A 142 0.01 -22.71 18.32
CA GLU A 142 -1.35 -22.27 18.69
C GLU A 142 -1.31 -21.19 19.78
N LEU A 143 -0.41 -21.33 20.76
CA LEU A 143 -0.23 -20.34 21.84
C LEU A 143 0.40 -19.03 21.34
N ALA A 144 1.43 -19.11 20.50
CA ALA A 144 2.09 -17.92 19.94
C ALA A 144 1.13 -17.15 19.02
N VAL A 145 0.35 -17.85 18.20
CA VAL A 145 -0.69 -17.25 17.36
C VAL A 145 -1.76 -16.58 18.19
N GLY A 146 -2.20 -17.19 19.30
CA GLY A 146 -3.15 -16.58 20.23
C GLY A 146 -2.64 -15.23 20.78
N ARG A 147 -1.37 -15.16 21.20
CA ARG A 147 -0.75 -13.90 21.66
C ARG A 147 -0.64 -12.87 20.55
N PHE A 148 -0.23 -13.29 19.36
CA PHE A 148 -0.14 -12.41 18.19
C PHE A 148 -1.51 -11.81 17.84
N MET A 149 -2.57 -12.64 17.81
CA MET A 149 -3.94 -12.20 17.53
C MET A 149 -4.48 -11.25 18.61
N ASP A 150 -4.24 -11.52 19.90
CA ASP A 150 -4.65 -10.62 20.99
C ASP A 150 -3.96 -9.26 20.89
N ALA A 151 -2.62 -9.25 20.74
CA ALA A 151 -1.86 -8.03 20.60
C ALA A 151 -2.28 -7.24 19.34
N GLN A 152 -2.53 -7.92 18.22
CA GLN A 152 -3.00 -7.29 16.99
C GLN A 152 -4.42 -6.70 17.15
N SER A 153 -5.34 -7.41 17.81
CA SER A 153 -6.69 -6.89 18.07
C SER A 153 -6.65 -5.63 18.93
N ARG A 154 -5.94 -5.70 20.05
CA ARG A 154 -5.77 -4.57 20.97
C ARG A 154 -5.06 -3.39 20.31
N TYR A 155 -4.09 -3.66 19.45
CA TYR A 155 -3.43 -2.63 18.64
C TYR A 155 -4.42 -1.92 17.73
N ASN A 156 -5.25 -2.68 17.01
CA ASN A 156 -6.25 -2.13 16.10
C ASN A 156 -7.31 -1.31 16.84
N GLU A 157 -7.73 -1.76 18.02
CA GLU A 157 -8.65 -1.03 18.90
C GLU A 157 -8.04 0.30 19.37
N ALA A 158 -6.82 0.26 19.90
CA ALA A 158 -6.11 1.47 20.36
C ALA A 158 -5.83 2.45 19.20
N ALA A 159 -5.58 1.94 17.99
CA ALA A 159 -5.34 2.74 16.80
C ALA A 159 -6.61 3.32 16.17
N SER A 160 -7.81 2.84 16.54
CA SER A 160 -9.07 3.17 15.84
C SER A 160 -9.38 4.67 15.85
N ASP A 161 -9.20 5.34 16.98
CA ASP A 161 -9.49 6.78 17.07
C ASP A 161 -8.44 7.62 16.34
N ILE A 162 -7.17 7.19 16.35
CA ILE A 162 -6.11 7.82 15.57
C ILE A 162 -6.41 7.66 14.07
N GLN A 163 -6.88 6.48 13.65
CA GLN A 163 -7.27 6.22 12.27
C GLN A 163 -8.40 7.14 11.82
N LYS A 164 -9.47 7.27 12.62
CA LYS A 164 -10.59 8.19 12.32
C LYS A 164 -10.10 9.63 12.16
N ARG A 165 -9.33 10.13 13.12
CA ARG A 165 -8.77 11.50 13.06
C ARG A 165 -7.85 11.69 11.87
N THR A 166 -7.03 10.70 11.54
CA THR A 166 -6.14 10.75 10.37
C THR A 166 -6.97 10.90 9.09
N VAL A 167 -8.06 10.15 8.95
CA VAL A 167 -8.98 10.26 7.80
C VAL A 167 -9.68 11.62 7.77
N GLU A 168 -10.15 12.12 8.92
CA GLU A 168 -10.78 13.44 9.02
C GLU A 168 -9.83 14.56 8.57
N VAL A 169 -8.59 14.54 9.04
CA VAL A 169 -7.58 15.53 8.64
C VAL A 169 -7.20 15.35 7.18
N ALA A 170 -7.03 14.12 6.69
CA ALA A 170 -6.80 13.84 5.27
C ALA A 170 -7.91 14.41 4.37
N ALA A 171 -9.17 14.28 4.79
CA ALA A 171 -10.31 14.80 4.05
C ALA A 171 -10.27 16.32 3.86
N THR A 172 -9.62 17.07 4.78
CA THR A 172 -9.49 18.54 4.64
C THR A 172 -8.65 18.96 3.43
N TYR A 173 -7.81 18.07 2.89
CA TYR A 173 -7.00 18.32 1.70
C TYR A 173 -7.73 18.01 0.39
N HIS A 174 -8.94 17.45 0.45
CA HIS A 174 -9.73 17.12 -0.74
C HIS A 174 -9.86 18.28 -1.76
N PRO A 175 -10.10 19.54 -1.37
CA PRO A 175 -10.20 20.64 -2.32
C PRO A 175 -8.90 20.89 -3.13
N ALA A 176 -7.74 20.74 -2.50
CA ALA A 176 -6.45 20.89 -3.18
C ALA A 176 -6.22 19.75 -4.18
N VAL A 177 -6.57 18.52 -3.81
CA VAL A 177 -6.47 17.34 -4.68
C VAL A 177 -7.46 17.43 -5.85
N ALA A 178 -8.70 17.84 -5.61
CA ALA A 178 -9.71 18.04 -6.66
C ALA A 178 -9.25 19.10 -7.67
N ARG A 179 -8.75 20.24 -7.18
CA ARG A 179 -8.20 21.29 -8.04
C ARG A 179 -7.02 20.81 -8.87
N LEU A 180 -6.12 20.03 -8.29
CA LEU A 180 -5.01 19.41 -9.02
C LEU A 180 -5.53 18.47 -10.12
N ALA A 181 -6.55 17.66 -9.83
CA ALA A 181 -7.16 16.77 -10.80
C ALA A 181 -7.77 17.54 -11.99
N ASP A 182 -8.45 18.66 -11.75
CA ASP A 182 -9.03 19.50 -12.83
C ASP A 182 -7.94 20.12 -13.73
N ILE A 183 -6.83 20.58 -13.13
CA ILE A 183 -5.68 21.11 -13.86
C ILE A 183 -5.05 20.01 -14.73
N LEU A 184 -4.83 18.83 -14.17
CA LEU A 184 -4.27 17.68 -14.88
C LEU A 184 -5.19 17.19 -16.00
N ALA A 185 -6.50 17.17 -15.78
CA ALA A 185 -7.49 16.81 -16.81
C ALA A 185 -7.47 17.81 -17.98
N SER A 186 -7.39 19.10 -17.68
CA SER A 186 -7.27 20.13 -18.71
C SER A 186 -5.98 19.98 -19.52
N LEU A 187 -4.87 19.69 -18.84
CA LEU A 187 -3.58 19.43 -19.48
C LEU A 187 -3.63 18.17 -20.37
N ASP A 188 -4.24 17.10 -19.88
CA ASP A 188 -4.39 15.83 -20.61
C ASP A 188 -5.17 16.01 -21.92
N VAL A 189 -6.27 16.76 -21.90
CA VAL A 189 -7.06 17.09 -23.10
C VAL A 189 -6.24 17.92 -24.08
N LEU A 190 -5.54 18.97 -23.62
CA LEU A 190 -4.73 19.81 -24.49
C LEU A 190 -3.55 19.05 -25.09
N CYS A 191 -2.87 18.19 -24.32
CA CYS A 191 -1.82 17.32 -24.82
C CYS A 191 -2.37 16.31 -25.84
N SER A 192 -3.56 15.77 -25.61
CA SER A 192 -4.23 14.89 -26.57
C SER A 192 -4.57 15.62 -27.88
N PHE A 193 -5.10 16.84 -27.81
CA PHE A 193 -5.35 17.67 -28.99
C PHE A 193 -4.06 18.01 -29.73
N ALA A 194 -2.99 18.39 -29.04
CA ALA A 194 -1.70 18.64 -29.65
C ALA A 194 -1.16 17.39 -30.36
N CYS A 195 -1.27 16.22 -29.72
CA CYS A 195 -0.86 14.94 -30.30
C CYS A 195 -1.67 14.59 -31.56
N CYS A 196 -3.00 14.74 -31.51
CA CYS A 196 -3.87 14.53 -32.67
C CYS A 196 -3.56 15.53 -33.80
N ALA A 197 -3.38 16.81 -33.46
CA ALA A 197 -3.08 17.84 -34.44
C ALA A 197 -1.74 17.58 -35.16
N LEU A 198 -0.71 17.16 -34.43
CA LEU A 198 0.57 16.76 -35.03
C LEU A 198 0.42 15.50 -35.89
N THR A 199 -0.27 14.48 -35.39
CA THR A 199 -0.46 13.20 -36.09
C THR A 199 -1.24 13.35 -37.39
N HIS A 200 -2.26 14.22 -37.38
CA HIS A 200 -3.15 14.44 -38.52
C HIS A 200 -2.88 15.73 -39.28
N ARG A 201 -1.77 16.44 -38.99
CA ARG A 201 -1.35 17.70 -39.62
C ARG A 201 -2.46 18.77 -39.64
N MET A 202 -3.17 18.88 -38.52
CA MET A 202 -4.19 19.90 -38.35
C MET A 202 -3.52 21.28 -38.17
N VAL A 203 -4.19 22.33 -38.66
CA VAL A 203 -3.74 23.72 -38.53
C VAL A 203 -4.65 24.47 -37.56
N ARG A 204 -4.12 25.49 -36.88
CA ARG A 204 -4.88 26.35 -35.98
C ARG A 204 -5.91 27.14 -36.78
N ALA A 205 -7.18 27.07 -36.39
CA ALA A 205 -8.24 27.89 -36.98
C ALA A 205 -8.11 29.35 -36.52
N GLU A 206 -8.41 30.28 -37.43
CA GLU A 206 -8.61 31.70 -37.09
C GLU A 206 -10.03 31.89 -36.57
N ILE A 207 -10.17 32.61 -35.45
CA ILE A 207 -11.46 32.90 -34.83
C ILE A 207 -11.75 34.38 -35.09
N ASP A 208 -12.85 34.66 -35.77
CA ASP A 208 -13.32 36.03 -36.01
C ASP A 208 -14.16 36.49 -34.80
N GLU A 209 -13.86 37.66 -34.24
CA GLU A 209 -14.57 38.21 -33.06
C GLU A 209 -15.97 38.75 -33.40
N ALA A 210 -16.35 38.79 -34.69
CA ALA A 210 -17.63 39.32 -35.16
C ALA A 210 -18.84 38.37 -35.06
N SER A 211 -18.76 37.28 -34.28
CA SER A 211 -19.80 36.24 -34.15
C SER A 211 -20.50 36.25 -32.79
#